data_AF-A0A3S2MDL4-F1
#
_entry.id   AF-A0A3S2MDL4-F1
#
_cell.length_a   1.000
_cell.length_b   1.000
_cell.length_c   1.000
_cell.angle_alpha   90.00
_cell.angle_beta   90.00
_cell.angle_gamma   90.00
#
_symmetry.space_group_name_H-M   'P 1'
#
loop_
_entity.id
_entity.type
_entity.pdbx_description
1 polymer ?
#
loop_
_entity_poly.entity_id
_entity_poly.type
_entity_poly.pdbx_seq_one_letter_code
_entity_poly.pdbx_strand_id
1 'polypeptide(L)'
;MKPVPRMLRSMNKRNNFHVISYQTYASTKINRVYKDFGKLLLLGDSGVGKTCMLRRFAEGEFDPSHISTIGVDFKMKTLEIDGIRVRVQIWDTAGQERYQTITKQYYRRAQGIIFVYDITDEPSFQHIGKWASDVDEYAPEQVQTILVGNKADNEPKRRVTKAQGSKLAEAYGMEFFETSASTSRNIKESFTRVTELVLQAYKNDVDHLLGSLDDYLDRAALQEEKDSTTTRDFNELSQLQSKYPHRLVVLGFPCNQFGYQENCTNAEILNSLQHVRPGGGFKPNFTIFEKCDVNGTNTHPVFAYLKHKLPYPDDDPSSLMQDPKFLVWSPVNRTDVAWNFEKFLIAPEGEPFKRYSKNFPTIDMEPDIQRLLRLTKA
;
A
#
# COMPACT_ATOMS: atom_id res chain seq x y z
N MET A 1 -15.55 24.36 21.17
CA MET A 1 -14.09 24.36 20.91
C MET A 1 -13.54 25.77 21.15
N LYS A 2 -12.36 25.92 21.77
CA LYS A 2 -11.69 27.24 21.84
C LYS A 2 -11.23 27.64 20.42
N PRO A 3 -11.26 28.93 20.03
CA PRO A 3 -10.65 29.39 18.78
C PRO A 3 -9.20 28.91 18.68
N VAL A 4 -8.74 28.47 17.50
CA VAL A 4 -7.37 27.94 17.31
C VAL A 4 -6.29 28.90 17.84
N PRO A 5 -6.37 30.23 17.63
CA PRO A 5 -5.43 31.17 18.26
C PRO A 5 -5.46 31.13 19.79
N ARG A 6 -6.64 30.99 20.41
CA ARG A 6 -6.76 30.80 21.87
C ARG A 6 -6.23 29.44 22.31
N MET A 7 -6.36 28.40 21.50
CA MET A 7 -5.78 27.08 21.79
C MET A 7 -4.26 27.13 21.78
N LEU A 8 -3.66 27.69 20.72
CA LEU A 8 -2.22 27.93 20.60
C LEU A 8 -1.72 28.81 21.75
N ARG A 9 -2.41 29.91 22.05
CA ARG A 9 -2.11 30.75 23.23
C ARG A 9 -2.25 29.98 24.54
N SER A 10 -3.22 29.09 24.70
CA SER A 10 -3.42 28.37 25.97
C SER A 10 -2.40 27.24 26.18
N MET A 11 -1.89 26.66 25.09
CA MET A 11 -0.70 25.83 25.10
C MET A 11 0.53 26.66 25.50
N ASN A 12 0.42 28.00 25.51
CA ASN A 12 1.49 28.93 25.81
C ASN A 12 1.27 29.51 27.18
N LYS A 13 2.16 29.21 28.10
CA LYS A 13 2.21 30.03 29.31
C LYS A 13 3.36 31.03 29.26
N ARG A 14 4.34 30.91 28.33
CA ARG A 14 5.65 31.61 28.39
C ARG A 14 6.46 31.64 27.06
N ASN A 15 6.03 32.36 26.01
CA ASN A 15 6.80 32.72 24.77
C ASN A 15 6.75 31.73 23.56
N ASN A 16 7.36 32.12 22.42
CA ASN A 16 7.24 31.60 21.04
C ASN A 16 7.06 30.08 20.86
N PHE A 17 6.32 29.68 19.82
CA PHE A 17 6.14 28.25 19.47
C PHE A 17 6.64 27.84 18.11
N HIS A 18 6.90 26.55 18.02
CA HIS A 18 7.20 25.83 16.80
C HIS A 18 6.22 24.67 16.68
N VAL A 19 5.48 24.60 15.57
CA VAL A 19 4.63 23.46 15.24
C VAL A 19 5.26 22.72 14.08
N ILE A 20 5.46 21.41 14.26
CA ILE A 20 6.17 20.58 13.30
C ILE A 20 5.39 19.29 13.10
N SER A 21 5.12 18.98 11.84
CA SER A 21 4.61 17.67 11.45
C SER A 21 5.76 16.75 11.07
N TYR A 22 5.75 15.52 11.54
CA TYR A 22 6.81 14.56 11.25
C TYR A 22 6.29 13.12 11.18
N GLN A 23 7.18 12.24 10.73
CA GLN A 23 7.04 10.78 10.77
C GLN A 23 8.30 10.16 11.37
N THR A 24 8.12 9.03 12.05
CA THR A 24 9.15 8.08 12.44
C THR A 24 8.99 6.83 11.61
N TYR A 25 10.11 6.30 11.11
CA TYR A 25 10.10 4.98 10.48
C TYR A 25 10.00 3.92 11.58
N ALA A 26 8.91 3.16 11.60
CA ALA A 26 8.90 1.87 12.27
C ALA A 26 9.45 0.84 11.29
N SER A 27 10.60 0.22 11.58
CA SER A 27 10.94 -1.05 10.93
C SER A 27 9.99 -2.11 11.48
N THR A 28 8.80 -2.20 10.92
CA THR A 28 7.85 -3.26 11.23
C THR A 28 8.04 -4.34 10.17
N LYS A 29 8.65 -5.47 10.57
CA LYS A 29 8.37 -6.74 9.89
C LYS A 29 6.85 -6.86 9.78
N ILE A 30 6.38 -6.79 8.52
CA ILE A 30 5.06 -7.11 7.99
C ILE A 30 4.04 -7.51 9.06
N ASN A 31 3.24 -6.55 9.53
CA ASN A 31 1.95 -6.84 10.15
C ASN A 31 0.86 -6.27 9.25
N ARG A 32 0.40 -7.09 8.29
CA ARG A 32 -0.82 -6.85 7.51
C ARG A 32 -1.81 -7.97 7.81
N VAL A 33 -2.65 -7.76 8.81
CA VAL A 33 -3.81 -8.60 9.07
C VAL A 33 -4.91 -8.16 8.11
N TYR A 34 -5.20 -9.02 7.13
CA TYR A 34 -6.09 -8.87 5.97
C TYR A 34 -5.64 -7.84 4.92
N LYS A 35 -5.07 -8.35 3.83
CA LYS A 35 -4.98 -7.65 2.55
C LYS A 35 -6.04 -8.26 1.63
N ASP A 36 -6.98 -7.45 1.14
CA ASP A 36 -7.77 -7.85 -0.04
C ASP A 36 -6.76 -8.03 -1.18
N PHE A 37 -6.50 -9.27 -1.55
CA PHE A 37 -5.35 -9.65 -2.35
C PHE A 37 -5.78 -10.58 -3.48
N GLY A 38 -5.52 -10.16 -4.71
CA GLY A 38 -5.62 -11.02 -5.89
C GLY A 38 -7.03 -11.19 -6.44
N LYS A 39 -7.19 -10.84 -7.71
CA LYS A 39 -8.29 -11.21 -8.60
C LYS A 39 -7.79 -12.40 -9.43
N LEU A 40 -8.37 -13.55 -9.14
CA LEU A 40 -8.19 -14.77 -9.92
C LEU A 40 -9.30 -14.84 -10.96
N LEU A 41 -8.95 -15.26 -12.18
CA LEU A 41 -9.91 -15.43 -13.27
C LEU A 41 -9.91 -16.89 -13.74
N LEU A 42 -11.10 -17.48 -13.87
CA LEU A 42 -11.26 -18.80 -14.48
C LEU A 42 -11.55 -18.62 -15.97
N LEU A 43 -10.76 -19.26 -16.83
CA LEU A 43 -10.89 -19.22 -18.29
C LEU A 43 -10.94 -20.63 -18.88
N GLY A 44 -11.66 -20.77 -20.00
CA GLY A 44 -11.89 -22.05 -20.65
C GLY A 44 -13.29 -22.12 -21.25
N ASP A 45 -13.54 -23.16 -22.04
CA ASP A 45 -14.78 -23.31 -22.80
C ASP A 45 -16.00 -23.50 -21.91
N SER A 46 -17.19 -23.35 -22.49
CA SER A 46 -18.44 -23.66 -21.81
C SER A 46 -18.47 -25.15 -21.43
N GLY A 47 -19.00 -25.47 -20.24
CA GLY A 47 -19.17 -26.86 -19.80
C GLY A 47 -17.93 -27.56 -19.24
N VAL A 48 -16.74 -26.95 -19.27
CA VAL A 48 -15.51 -27.54 -18.69
C VAL A 48 -15.53 -27.64 -17.16
N GLY A 49 -16.43 -26.90 -16.50
CA GLY A 49 -16.69 -26.99 -15.06
C GLY A 49 -16.10 -25.88 -14.18
N LYS A 50 -15.77 -24.71 -14.75
CA LYS A 50 -15.27 -23.53 -14.02
C LYS A 50 -16.15 -23.15 -12.81
N THR A 51 -17.46 -23.00 -13.03
CA THR A 51 -18.42 -22.67 -11.96
C THR A 51 -18.46 -23.75 -10.88
N CYS A 52 -18.45 -25.03 -11.26
CA CYS A 52 -18.42 -26.15 -10.31
C CYS A 52 -17.13 -26.14 -9.48
N MET A 53 -15.98 -25.83 -10.08
CA MET A 53 -14.71 -25.69 -9.36
C MET A 53 -14.77 -24.52 -8.37
N LEU A 54 -15.28 -23.36 -8.78
CA LEU A 54 -15.41 -22.19 -7.91
C LEU A 54 -16.32 -22.48 -6.72
N ARG A 55 -17.52 -23.04 -6.96
CA ARG A 55 -18.45 -23.40 -5.88
C ARG A 55 -17.85 -24.45 -4.95
N ARG A 56 -17.18 -25.47 -5.49
CA ARG A 56 -16.50 -26.47 -4.67
C ARG A 56 -15.44 -25.85 -3.78
N PHE A 57 -14.64 -24.94 -4.30
CA PHE A 57 -13.60 -24.26 -3.54
C PHE A 57 -14.15 -23.28 -2.49
N ALA A 58 -15.13 -22.46 -2.88
CA ALA A 58 -15.66 -21.40 -2.04
C ALA A 58 -16.61 -21.94 -0.96
N GLU A 59 -17.48 -22.88 -1.32
CA GLU A 59 -18.65 -23.33 -0.54
C GLU A 59 -18.54 -24.79 -0.11
N GLY A 60 -17.66 -25.59 -0.72
CA GLY A 60 -17.59 -27.04 -0.48
C GLY A 60 -18.67 -27.84 -1.22
N GLU A 61 -19.55 -27.16 -1.96
CA GLU A 61 -20.71 -27.73 -2.64
C GLU A 61 -20.41 -28.15 -4.09
N PHE A 62 -21.18 -29.09 -4.60
CA PHE A 62 -21.20 -29.45 -6.02
C PHE A 62 -22.62 -29.72 -6.47
N ASP A 63 -22.98 -29.08 -7.57
CA ASP A 63 -24.29 -29.23 -8.21
C ASP A 63 -24.10 -29.83 -9.61
N PRO A 64 -24.49 -31.08 -9.84
CA PRO A 64 -24.40 -31.72 -11.15
C PRO A 64 -25.43 -31.17 -12.16
N SER A 65 -26.46 -30.45 -11.70
CA SER A 65 -27.53 -29.88 -12.53
C SER A 65 -27.26 -28.45 -13.00
N HIS A 66 -26.05 -27.93 -12.75
CA HIS A 66 -25.68 -26.57 -13.13
C HIS A 66 -25.81 -26.35 -14.65
N ILE A 67 -26.61 -25.35 -15.01
CA ILE A 67 -26.85 -24.92 -16.40
C ILE A 67 -25.74 -23.93 -16.81
N SER A 68 -25.58 -23.67 -18.10
CA SER A 68 -24.60 -22.68 -18.62
C SER A 68 -24.65 -21.35 -17.86
N THR A 69 -23.49 -20.87 -17.39
CA THR A 69 -23.34 -19.58 -16.71
C THR A 69 -23.66 -18.44 -17.67
N ILE A 70 -24.58 -17.56 -17.26
CA ILE A 70 -24.94 -16.35 -17.98
C ILE A 70 -24.20 -15.17 -17.33
N GLY A 71 -23.31 -14.52 -18.07
CA GLY A 71 -22.54 -13.38 -17.56
C GLY A 71 -21.31 -13.78 -16.75
N VAL A 72 -20.93 -12.95 -15.77
CA VAL A 72 -19.74 -13.15 -14.93
C VAL A 72 -20.18 -13.10 -13.47
N ASP A 73 -19.80 -14.10 -12.69
CA ASP A 73 -20.03 -14.17 -11.25
C ASP A 73 -18.70 -14.12 -10.51
N PHE A 74 -18.69 -13.71 -9.24
CA PHE A 74 -17.48 -13.76 -8.42
C PHE A 74 -17.77 -14.20 -6.99
N LYS A 75 -16.81 -14.91 -6.40
CA LYS A 75 -16.83 -15.25 -4.97
C LYS A 75 -15.57 -14.75 -4.26
N MET A 76 -15.75 -14.40 -3.00
CA MET A 76 -14.67 -14.08 -2.08
C MET A 76 -14.26 -15.33 -1.31
N LYS A 77 -12.97 -15.62 -1.21
CA LYS A 77 -12.46 -16.66 -0.30
C LYS A 77 -11.24 -16.16 0.45
N THR A 78 -11.18 -16.46 1.75
CA THR A 78 -9.97 -16.23 2.55
C THR A 78 -9.18 -17.52 2.63
N LEU A 79 -7.92 -17.45 2.23
CA LEU A 79 -6.91 -18.50 2.33
C LEU A 79 -5.90 -18.14 3.42
N GLU A 80 -5.30 -19.15 4.04
CA GLU A 80 -4.16 -18.98 4.94
C GLU A 80 -2.94 -19.64 4.28
N ILE A 81 -1.94 -18.83 3.92
CA ILE A 81 -0.73 -19.23 3.19
C ILE A 81 0.46 -18.68 3.98
N ASP A 82 1.39 -19.54 4.40
CA ASP A 82 2.56 -19.18 5.23
C ASP A 82 2.20 -18.37 6.49
N GLY A 83 1.05 -18.68 7.12
CA GLY A 83 0.54 -17.95 8.29
C GLY A 83 -0.07 -16.57 7.97
N ILE A 84 -0.15 -16.19 6.70
CA ILE A 84 -0.77 -14.95 6.23
C ILE A 84 -2.19 -15.25 5.75
N ARG A 85 -3.17 -14.50 6.27
CA ARG A 85 -4.55 -14.55 5.76
C ARG A 85 -4.73 -13.64 4.56
N VAL A 86 -5.07 -14.25 3.43
CA VAL A 86 -5.14 -13.64 2.10
C VAL A 86 -6.56 -13.77 1.57
N ARG A 87 -7.20 -12.66 1.22
CA ARG A 87 -8.58 -12.66 0.75
C ARG A 87 -8.63 -12.44 -0.76
N VAL A 88 -8.97 -13.49 -1.50
CA VAL A 88 -9.00 -13.52 -2.98
C VAL A 88 -10.41 -13.29 -3.54
N GLN A 89 -10.48 -12.56 -4.65
CA GLN A 89 -11.65 -12.45 -5.53
C GLN A 89 -11.50 -13.45 -6.67
N ILE A 90 -12.41 -14.40 -6.81
CA ILE A 90 -12.35 -15.38 -7.89
C ILE A 90 -13.52 -15.14 -8.83
N TRP A 91 -13.20 -14.79 -10.07
CA TRP A 91 -14.12 -14.43 -11.13
C TRP A 91 -14.38 -15.65 -12.02
N ASP A 92 -15.62 -16.12 -12.04
CA ASP A 92 -16.09 -17.15 -12.94
C ASP A 92 -16.67 -16.49 -14.20
N THR A 93 -16.02 -16.74 -15.33
CA THR A 93 -16.46 -16.22 -16.62
C THR A 93 -17.37 -17.22 -17.31
N ALA A 94 -18.47 -16.73 -17.92
CA ALA A 94 -19.20 -17.54 -18.88
C ALA A 94 -18.25 -17.98 -20.00
N GLY A 95 -18.10 -19.28 -20.20
CA GLY A 95 -17.27 -19.86 -21.26
C GLY A 95 -17.86 -19.71 -22.66
N GLN A 96 -18.67 -18.68 -22.91
CA GLN A 96 -19.22 -18.43 -24.24
C GLN A 96 -18.26 -17.54 -25.04
N GLU A 97 -17.61 -18.17 -26.01
CA GLU A 97 -16.79 -17.63 -27.07
C GLU A 97 -17.45 -16.53 -27.91
N ARG A 98 -18.77 -16.33 -27.78
CA ARG A 98 -19.54 -15.26 -28.44
C ARG A 98 -19.45 -13.89 -27.75
N TYR A 99 -18.99 -13.83 -26.50
CA TYR A 99 -18.90 -12.58 -25.71
C TYR A 99 -17.46 -12.12 -25.44
N GLN A 100 -16.51 -12.43 -26.34
CA GLN A 100 -15.09 -12.09 -26.22
C GLN A 100 -14.82 -10.64 -25.77
N THR A 101 -15.63 -9.66 -26.20
CA THR A 101 -15.49 -8.24 -25.79
C THR A 101 -15.69 -8.00 -24.29
N ILE A 102 -16.60 -8.74 -23.64
CA ILE A 102 -16.89 -8.60 -22.20
C ILE A 102 -15.74 -9.20 -21.39
N THR A 103 -15.22 -10.36 -21.79
CA THR A 103 -14.10 -11.05 -21.14
C THR A 103 -12.82 -10.22 -21.11
N LYS A 104 -12.55 -9.44 -22.18
CA LYS A 104 -11.38 -8.55 -22.28
C LYS A 104 -11.26 -7.52 -21.17
N GLN A 105 -12.37 -7.03 -20.62
CA GLN A 105 -12.34 -6.06 -19.52
C GLN A 105 -11.85 -6.67 -18.19
N TYR A 106 -12.01 -7.99 -18.02
CA TYR A 106 -11.61 -8.70 -16.80
C TYR A 106 -10.13 -9.07 -16.80
N TYR A 107 -9.50 -9.24 -17.98
CA TYR A 107 -8.06 -9.53 -18.09
C TYR A 107 -7.18 -8.44 -17.48
N ARG A 108 -7.47 -7.16 -17.73
CA ARG A 108 -6.64 -6.01 -17.30
C ARG A 108 -6.38 -5.89 -15.80
N ARG A 109 -7.16 -6.58 -14.98
CA ARG A 109 -7.06 -6.53 -13.51
C ARG A 109 -6.83 -7.90 -12.89
N ALA A 110 -6.69 -8.95 -13.70
CA ALA A 110 -6.35 -10.27 -13.21
C ALA A 110 -4.91 -10.27 -12.70
N GLN A 111 -4.68 -10.85 -11.53
CA GLN A 111 -3.34 -11.14 -11.03
C GLN A 111 -2.99 -12.62 -11.18
N GLY A 112 -4.01 -13.49 -11.16
CA GLY A 112 -3.85 -14.90 -11.44
C GLY A 112 -4.93 -15.40 -12.40
N ILE A 113 -4.59 -16.38 -13.23
CA ILE A 113 -5.49 -16.99 -14.20
C ILE A 113 -5.38 -18.51 -14.09
N ILE A 114 -6.53 -19.17 -14.07
CA ILE A 114 -6.63 -20.62 -14.11
C ILE A 114 -7.28 -20.99 -15.45
N PHE A 115 -6.49 -21.58 -16.34
CA PHE A 115 -6.99 -22.16 -17.58
C PHE A 115 -7.59 -23.53 -17.29
N VAL A 116 -8.82 -23.76 -17.72
CA VAL A 116 -9.58 -24.97 -17.41
C VAL A 116 -10.03 -25.63 -18.70
N TYR A 117 -9.67 -26.89 -18.89
CA TYR A 117 -10.23 -27.75 -19.92
C TYR A 117 -10.85 -29.01 -19.28
N ASP A 118 -11.65 -29.74 -20.04
CA ASP A 118 -12.23 -31.03 -19.62
C ASP A 118 -11.41 -32.18 -20.22
N ILE A 119 -10.90 -33.09 -19.39
CA ILE A 119 -10.08 -34.21 -19.87
C ILE A 119 -10.84 -35.16 -20.81
N THR A 120 -12.17 -35.09 -20.82
CA THR A 120 -13.06 -35.89 -21.68
C THR A 120 -13.46 -35.17 -22.97
N ASP A 121 -13.04 -33.90 -23.15
CA ASP A 121 -13.37 -33.06 -24.30
C ASP A 121 -12.12 -32.45 -24.93
N GLU A 122 -11.58 -33.12 -25.94
CA GLU A 122 -10.36 -32.73 -26.64
C GLU A 122 -10.41 -31.32 -27.28
N PRO A 123 -11.53 -30.88 -27.91
CA PRO A 123 -11.69 -29.49 -28.34
C PRO A 123 -11.40 -28.45 -27.25
N SER A 124 -11.92 -28.64 -26.02
CA SER A 124 -11.67 -27.70 -24.91
C SER A 124 -10.19 -27.57 -24.57
N PHE A 125 -9.40 -28.63 -24.75
CA PHE A 125 -7.95 -28.61 -24.58
C PHE A 125 -7.24 -27.86 -25.71
N GLN A 126 -7.67 -28.06 -26.97
CA GLN A 126 -7.10 -27.35 -28.12
C GLN A 126 -7.33 -25.83 -28.04
N HIS A 127 -8.46 -25.40 -27.51
CA HIS A 127 -8.78 -23.98 -27.36
C HIS A 127 -7.98 -23.26 -26.25
N ILE A 128 -7.27 -23.98 -25.37
CA ILE A 128 -6.39 -23.35 -24.37
C ILE A 128 -5.35 -22.43 -25.02
N GLY A 129 -4.82 -22.81 -26.19
CA GLY A 129 -3.86 -21.96 -26.91
C GLY A 129 -4.45 -20.60 -27.28
N LYS A 130 -5.74 -20.55 -27.69
CA LYS A 130 -6.45 -19.29 -27.96
C LYS A 130 -6.65 -18.49 -26.69
N TRP A 131 -7.07 -19.14 -25.59
CA TRP A 131 -7.24 -18.47 -24.30
C TRP A 131 -5.92 -17.88 -23.78
N ALA A 132 -4.81 -18.59 -23.96
CA ALA A 132 -3.48 -18.11 -23.61
C ALA A 132 -3.07 -16.90 -24.46
N SER A 133 -3.29 -16.94 -25.78
CA SER A 133 -3.02 -15.80 -26.67
C SER A 133 -3.85 -14.55 -26.29
N ASP A 134 -5.12 -14.72 -25.93
CA ASP A 134 -5.95 -13.60 -25.46
C ASP A 134 -5.39 -13.00 -24.15
N VAL A 135 -4.85 -13.83 -23.25
CA VAL A 135 -4.23 -13.38 -22.01
C VAL A 135 -2.93 -12.62 -22.29
N ASP A 136 -2.07 -13.15 -23.17
CA ASP A 136 -0.82 -12.49 -23.57
C ASP A 136 -1.06 -11.10 -24.18
N GLU A 137 -2.18 -10.91 -24.90
CA GLU A 137 -2.52 -9.63 -25.54
C GLU A 137 -3.11 -8.59 -24.56
N TYR A 138 -3.91 -9.03 -23.57
CA TYR A 138 -4.76 -8.13 -22.80
C TYR A 138 -4.52 -8.10 -21.29
N ALA A 139 -3.85 -9.10 -20.72
CA ALA A 139 -3.55 -9.16 -19.29
C ALA A 139 -2.22 -8.43 -18.98
N PRO A 140 -1.99 -8.03 -17.72
CA PRO A 140 -0.69 -7.51 -17.30
C PRO A 140 0.42 -8.54 -17.49
N GLU A 141 1.63 -8.10 -17.87
CA GLU A 141 2.80 -8.99 -18.11
C GLU A 141 3.15 -9.90 -16.91
N GLN A 142 2.78 -9.51 -15.70
CA GLN A 142 3.12 -10.20 -14.45
C GLN A 142 2.03 -11.19 -13.98
N VAL A 143 0.98 -11.41 -14.78
CA VAL A 143 -0.13 -12.29 -14.41
C VAL A 143 0.36 -13.73 -14.24
N GLN A 144 0.01 -14.36 -13.12
CA GLN A 144 0.41 -15.74 -12.84
C GLN A 144 -0.60 -16.71 -13.41
N THR A 145 -0.15 -17.79 -14.04
CA THR A 145 -1.02 -18.71 -14.79
C THR A 145 -0.80 -20.16 -14.36
N ILE A 146 -1.89 -20.92 -14.28
CA ILE A 146 -1.83 -22.38 -14.12
C ILE A 146 -2.80 -23.05 -15.11
N LEU A 147 -2.49 -24.30 -15.48
CA LEU A 147 -3.33 -25.13 -16.32
C LEU A 147 -4.03 -26.22 -15.48
N VAL A 148 -5.33 -26.38 -15.69
CA VAL A 148 -6.17 -27.37 -15.01
C VAL A 148 -6.93 -28.24 -16.00
N GLY A 149 -6.67 -29.55 -15.97
CA GLY A 149 -7.51 -30.57 -16.59
C GLY A 149 -8.58 -31.06 -15.62
N ASN A 150 -9.81 -30.58 -15.76
CA ASN A 150 -10.92 -30.92 -14.87
C ASN A 150 -11.65 -32.20 -15.30
N LYS A 151 -12.50 -32.72 -14.40
CA LYS A 151 -13.29 -33.96 -14.54
C LYS A 151 -12.45 -35.24 -14.56
N ALA A 152 -11.33 -35.23 -13.83
CA ALA A 152 -10.43 -36.37 -13.66
C ALA A 152 -11.07 -37.62 -13.00
N ASP A 153 -12.29 -37.49 -12.48
CA ASP A 153 -13.13 -38.62 -12.05
C ASP A 153 -13.65 -39.47 -13.22
N ASN A 154 -13.70 -38.94 -14.43
CA ASN A 154 -14.23 -39.60 -15.62
C ASN A 154 -13.15 -40.26 -16.48
N GLU A 155 -12.24 -41.00 -15.85
CA GLU A 155 -11.12 -41.68 -16.51
C GLU A 155 -11.52 -42.56 -17.72
N PRO A 156 -12.64 -43.33 -17.69
CA PRO A 156 -13.06 -44.14 -18.84
C PRO A 156 -13.42 -43.33 -20.10
N LYS A 157 -13.71 -42.03 -19.95
CA LYS A 157 -14.05 -41.11 -21.05
C LYS A 157 -12.90 -40.19 -21.42
N ARG A 158 -11.71 -40.38 -20.85
CA ARG A 158 -10.55 -39.53 -21.10
C ARG A 158 -10.22 -39.49 -22.60
N ARG A 159 -10.08 -38.27 -23.12
CA ARG A 159 -9.61 -37.97 -24.49
C ARG A 159 -8.26 -37.27 -24.48
N VAL A 160 -7.94 -36.57 -23.39
CA VAL A 160 -6.65 -35.88 -23.20
C VAL A 160 -5.86 -36.58 -22.11
N THR A 161 -4.69 -37.11 -22.46
CA THR A 161 -3.78 -37.75 -21.50
C THR A 161 -3.13 -36.73 -20.58
N LYS A 162 -2.77 -37.18 -19.37
CA LYS A 162 -2.00 -36.35 -18.43
C LYS A 162 -0.69 -35.84 -19.04
N ALA A 163 -0.03 -36.65 -19.88
CA ALA A 163 1.19 -36.27 -20.58
C ALA A 163 0.97 -35.12 -21.58
N GLN A 164 -0.15 -35.09 -22.29
CA GLN A 164 -0.51 -33.97 -23.17
C GLN A 164 -0.73 -32.68 -22.37
N GLY A 165 -1.45 -32.77 -21.24
CA GLY A 165 -1.66 -31.64 -20.33
C GLY A 165 -0.34 -31.08 -19.78
N SER A 166 0.54 -31.94 -19.28
CA SER A 166 1.87 -31.57 -18.80
C SER A 166 2.72 -30.91 -19.89
N LYS A 167 2.72 -31.47 -21.11
CA LYS A 167 3.48 -30.91 -22.24
C LYS A 167 2.98 -29.54 -22.65
N LEU A 168 1.66 -29.32 -22.65
CA LEU A 168 1.09 -28.01 -22.95
C LEU A 168 1.47 -26.99 -21.87
N ALA A 169 1.35 -27.36 -20.61
CA ALA A 169 1.70 -26.48 -19.50
C ALA A 169 3.18 -26.07 -19.55
N GLU A 170 4.09 -27.01 -19.81
CA GLU A 170 5.51 -26.74 -20.00
C GLU A 170 5.77 -25.75 -21.15
N ALA A 171 5.09 -25.93 -22.28
CA ALA A 171 5.23 -25.04 -23.44
C ALA A 171 4.82 -23.58 -23.14
N TYR A 172 3.92 -23.36 -22.20
CA TYR A 172 3.47 -22.03 -21.76
C TYR A 172 4.05 -21.60 -20.40
N GLY A 173 4.98 -22.36 -19.82
CA GLY A 173 5.56 -22.05 -18.50
C GLY A 173 4.56 -22.10 -17.33
N MET A 174 3.50 -22.90 -17.45
CA MET A 174 2.45 -23.04 -16.45
C MET A 174 2.66 -24.27 -15.57
N GLU A 175 2.19 -24.21 -14.32
CA GLU A 175 2.02 -25.44 -13.52
C GLU A 175 0.74 -26.18 -13.92
N PHE A 176 0.77 -27.51 -13.87
CA PHE A 176 -0.34 -28.37 -14.32
C PHE A 176 -0.98 -29.19 -13.19
N PHE A 177 -2.30 -29.13 -13.10
CA PHE A 177 -3.11 -29.94 -12.19
C PHE A 177 -4.20 -30.69 -12.95
N GLU A 178 -4.48 -31.93 -12.53
CA GLU A 178 -5.75 -32.57 -12.87
C GLU A 178 -6.69 -32.49 -11.66
N THR A 179 -7.89 -31.97 -11.87
CA THR A 179 -8.87 -31.74 -10.80
C THR A 179 -10.17 -32.50 -11.04
N SER A 180 -10.95 -32.66 -9.99
CA SER A 180 -12.33 -33.12 -10.09
C SER A 180 -13.19 -32.33 -9.11
N ALA A 181 -14.06 -31.48 -9.65
CA ALA A 181 -15.02 -30.73 -8.84
C ALA A 181 -16.04 -31.65 -8.13
N SER A 182 -16.35 -32.82 -8.69
CA SER A 182 -17.30 -33.79 -8.12
C SER A 182 -16.71 -34.52 -6.90
N THR A 183 -15.43 -34.89 -6.96
CA THR A 183 -14.72 -35.58 -5.86
C THR A 183 -13.91 -34.64 -4.97
N SER A 184 -13.88 -33.34 -5.29
CA SER A 184 -13.03 -32.33 -4.66
C SER A 184 -11.51 -32.55 -4.81
N ARG A 185 -11.09 -33.47 -5.68
CA ARG A 185 -9.66 -33.76 -5.90
C ARG A 185 -8.94 -32.55 -6.48
N ASN A 186 -7.82 -32.17 -5.85
CA ASN A 186 -6.91 -31.09 -6.26
C ASN A 186 -7.54 -29.69 -6.39
N ILE A 187 -8.79 -29.51 -5.96
CA ILE A 187 -9.48 -28.21 -6.07
C ILE A 187 -8.82 -27.18 -5.15
N LYS A 188 -8.64 -27.51 -3.86
CA LYS A 188 -8.05 -26.57 -2.91
C LYS A 188 -6.61 -26.26 -3.28
N GLU A 189 -5.87 -27.29 -3.66
CA GLU A 189 -4.47 -27.26 -4.05
C GLU A 189 -4.24 -26.33 -5.25
N SER A 190 -5.02 -26.45 -6.34
CA SER A 190 -4.85 -25.60 -7.52
C SER A 190 -5.12 -24.12 -7.22
N PHE A 191 -6.19 -23.80 -6.47
CA PHE A 191 -6.51 -22.42 -6.09
C PHE A 191 -5.50 -21.83 -5.10
N THR A 192 -4.98 -22.65 -4.18
CA THR A 192 -3.96 -22.22 -3.21
C THR A 192 -2.65 -21.94 -3.95
N ARG A 193 -2.25 -22.82 -4.88
CA ARG A 193 -1.02 -22.67 -5.63
C ARG A 193 -0.98 -21.42 -6.49
N VAL A 194 -2.03 -21.13 -7.26
CA VAL A 194 -2.05 -19.87 -8.03
C VAL A 194 -2.02 -18.65 -7.11
N THR A 195 -2.64 -18.73 -5.92
CA THR A 195 -2.58 -17.63 -4.94
C THR A 195 -1.16 -17.45 -4.39
N GLU A 196 -0.44 -18.53 -4.12
CA GLU A 196 0.98 -18.50 -3.74
C GLU A 196 1.84 -17.85 -4.82
N LEU A 197 1.67 -18.26 -6.08
CA LEU A 197 2.41 -17.67 -7.20
C LEU A 197 2.16 -16.15 -7.28
N VAL A 198 0.91 -15.71 -7.15
CA VAL A 198 0.57 -14.28 -7.14
C VAL A 198 1.22 -13.57 -5.95
N LEU A 199 1.23 -14.19 -4.76
CA LEU A 199 1.90 -13.64 -3.59
C LEU A 199 3.41 -13.54 -3.78
N GLN A 200 4.03 -14.54 -4.41
CA GLN A 200 5.46 -14.56 -4.71
C GLN A 200 5.83 -13.49 -5.74
N ALA A 201 5.09 -13.38 -6.84
CA ALA A 201 5.27 -12.31 -7.82
C ALA A 201 5.13 -10.93 -7.17
N TYR A 202 4.11 -10.75 -6.33
CA TYR A 202 3.94 -9.50 -5.58
C TYR A 202 5.09 -9.22 -4.59
N LYS A 203 5.59 -10.25 -3.89
CA LYS A 203 6.76 -10.11 -3.01
C LYS A 203 7.99 -9.71 -3.82
N ASN A 204 8.24 -10.37 -4.95
CA ASN A 204 9.36 -10.05 -5.83
C ASN A 204 9.26 -8.64 -6.41
N ASP A 205 8.07 -8.18 -6.80
CA ASP A 205 7.87 -6.80 -7.23
C ASP A 205 8.15 -5.82 -6.10
N VAL A 206 7.66 -6.11 -4.89
CA VAL A 206 7.95 -5.30 -3.70
C VAL A 206 9.42 -5.33 -3.36
N ASP A 207 10.09 -6.48 -3.42
CA ASP A 207 11.52 -6.64 -3.12
C ASP A 207 12.40 -6.03 -4.22
N HIS A 208 11.94 -5.99 -5.48
CA HIS A 208 12.60 -5.28 -6.57
C HIS A 208 12.35 -3.77 -6.48
N LEU A 209 11.15 -3.34 -6.06
CA LEU A 209 10.86 -1.94 -5.77
C LEU A 209 11.64 -1.46 -4.55
N LEU A 210 11.71 -2.27 -3.49
CA LEU A 210 12.51 -2.01 -2.30
C LEU A 210 13.99 -2.12 -2.60
N GLY A 211 14.42 -3.06 -3.44
CA GLY A 211 15.80 -3.20 -3.88
C GLY A 211 16.23 -2.10 -4.84
N SER A 212 15.36 -1.63 -5.72
CA SER A 212 15.58 -0.45 -6.57
C SER A 212 15.49 0.84 -5.77
N LEU A 213 14.66 0.88 -4.73
CA LEU A 213 14.61 1.98 -3.78
C LEU A 213 15.85 1.95 -2.90
N ASP A 214 16.36 0.79 -2.50
CA ASP A 214 17.59 0.60 -1.75
C ASP A 214 18.79 0.93 -2.64
N ASP A 215 18.82 0.56 -3.91
CA ASP A 215 19.87 0.97 -4.87
C ASP A 215 19.81 2.48 -5.16
N TYR A 216 18.61 3.06 -5.24
CA TYR A 216 18.41 4.50 -5.39
C TYR A 216 18.78 5.24 -4.09
N LEU A 217 18.42 4.69 -2.94
CA LEU A 217 18.76 5.17 -1.60
C LEU A 217 20.23 4.96 -1.32
N ASP A 218 20.90 3.96 -1.88
CA ASP A 218 22.34 3.68 -1.74
C ASP A 218 23.13 4.60 -2.68
N ARG A 219 22.64 4.85 -3.90
CA ARG A 219 23.22 5.90 -4.77
C ARG A 219 23.00 7.29 -4.22
N ALA A 220 21.86 7.55 -3.57
CA ALA A 220 21.60 8.77 -2.83
C ALA A 220 22.43 8.82 -1.52
N ALA A 221 22.59 7.71 -0.80
CA ALA A 221 23.33 7.61 0.47
C ALA A 221 24.85 7.66 0.26
N LEU A 222 25.36 7.24 -0.90
CA LEU A 222 26.75 7.47 -1.30
C LEU A 222 27.01 8.95 -1.66
N GLN A 223 25.95 9.77 -1.83
CA GLN A 223 26.05 11.24 -1.80
C GLN A 223 25.67 11.85 -0.43
N GLU A 224 24.91 11.14 0.40
CA GLU A 224 24.38 11.57 1.71
C GLU A 224 24.98 10.79 2.90
N GLU A 225 26.30 10.64 2.95
CA GLU A 225 27.00 10.19 4.18
C GLU A 225 27.04 11.29 5.28
N LYS A 226 26.05 12.20 5.29
CA LYS A 226 25.78 13.22 6.30
C LYS A 226 24.33 13.12 6.76
N ASP A 227 24.12 12.56 7.95
CA ASP A 227 22.92 12.61 8.80
C ASP A 227 21.56 12.66 8.08
N SER A 228 20.82 11.53 8.09
CA SER A 228 19.42 11.50 7.62
C SER A 228 18.60 12.67 8.18
N THR A 229 17.84 13.34 7.32
CA THR A 229 17.04 14.55 7.67
C THR A 229 16.23 14.39 8.95
N THR A 230 15.60 13.24 9.17
CA THR A 230 14.87 12.93 10.40
C THR A 230 15.76 13.00 11.64
N THR A 231 16.91 12.33 11.63
CA THR A 231 17.84 12.34 12.76
C THR A 231 18.36 13.75 13.01
N ARG A 232 18.79 14.45 11.95
CA ARG A 232 19.24 15.84 12.03
C ARG A 232 18.16 16.73 12.67
N ASP A 233 16.96 16.76 12.10
CA ASP A 233 15.90 17.67 12.50
C ASP A 233 15.43 17.40 13.94
N PHE A 234 15.31 16.15 14.39
CA PHE A 234 14.98 15.85 15.80
C PHE A 234 16.04 16.33 16.79
N ASN A 235 17.32 16.17 16.44
CA ASN A 235 18.43 16.62 17.28
C ASN A 235 18.50 18.15 17.32
N GLU A 236 18.39 18.81 16.16
CA GLU A 236 18.38 20.27 16.06
C GLU A 236 17.18 20.90 16.79
N LEU A 237 15.99 20.27 16.73
CA LEU A 237 14.84 20.70 17.53
C LEU A 237 15.07 20.59 19.02
N SER A 238 15.65 19.47 19.46
CA SER A 238 15.99 19.27 20.88
C SER A 238 17.05 20.28 21.33
N GLN A 239 17.98 20.62 20.44
CA GLN A 239 19.01 21.64 20.68
C GLN A 239 18.38 23.04 20.81
N LEU A 240 17.51 23.46 19.90
CA LEU A 240 16.83 24.76 19.98
C LEU A 240 15.94 24.87 21.23
N GLN A 241 15.19 23.82 21.55
CA GLN A 241 14.37 23.73 22.77
C GLN A 241 15.26 23.88 24.02
N SER A 242 16.43 23.23 24.05
CA SER A 242 17.40 23.31 25.15
C SER A 242 18.06 24.68 25.25
N LYS A 243 18.35 25.32 24.11
CA LYS A 243 19.04 26.62 24.03
C LYS A 243 18.16 27.77 24.51
N TYR A 244 16.85 27.66 24.32
CA TYR A 244 15.87 28.66 24.69
C TYR A 244 14.87 28.13 25.73
N PRO A 245 15.36 27.64 26.89
CA PRO A 245 14.50 27.05 27.90
C PRO A 245 13.51 28.11 28.38
N HIS A 246 12.23 27.76 28.44
CA HIS A 246 11.12 28.66 28.82
C HIS A 246 10.88 29.86 27.90
N ARG A 247 11.56 29.91 26.75
CA ARG A 247 11.35 30.95 25.72
C ARG A 247 10.91 30.37 24.38
N LEU A 248 11.19 29.09 24.19
CA LEU A 248 10.78 28.30 23.04
C LEU A 248 10.00 27.09 23.50
N VAL A 249 8.94 26.78 22.77
CA VAL A 249 8.22 25.51 22.91
C VAL A 249 8.08 24.86 21.54
N VAL A 250 8.66 23.68 21.39
CA VAL A 250 8.51 22.81 20.23
C VAL A 250 7.35 21.85 20.47
N LEU A 251 6.45 21.76 19.49
CA LEU A 251 5.28 20.91 19.48
C LEU A 251 5.38 19.98 18.26
N GLY A 252 5.58 18.70 18.54
CA GLY A 252 5.70 17.66 17.53
C GLY A 252 4.37 16.96 17.29
N PHE A 253 3.94 16.90 16.02
CA PHE A 253 2.72 16.23 15.58
C PHE A 253 3.05 15.07 14.64
N PRO A 254 3.02 13.83 15.13
CA PRO A 254 3.12 12.66 14.28
C PRO A 254 1.96 12.64 13.26
N CYS A 255 2.23 12.22 12.03
CA CYS A 255 1.19 12.05 11.01
C CYS A 255 1.54 10.85 10.12
N ASN A 256 0.58 10.16 9.51
CA ASN A 256 0.89 9.02 8.61
C ASN A 256 0.55 9.29 7.15
N GLN A 257 0.37 10.57 6.79
CA GLN A 257 -0.15 10.94 5.47
C GLN A 257 0.90 10.90 4.36
N PHE A 258 2.20 10.97 4.67
CA PHE A 258 3.25 10.89 3.65
C PHE A 258 3.72 9.44 3.48
N GLY A 259 3.26 8.76 2.43
CA GLY A 259 3.72 7.41 2.07
C GLY A 259 3.48 6.30 3.10
N TYR A 260 2.59 6.49 4.08
CA TYR A 260 2.34 5.56 5.18
C TYR A 260 3.60 5.16 6.00
N GLN A 261 4.57 6.05 6.13
CA GLN A 261 5.87 5.72 6.75
C GLN A 261 5.83 5.68 8.29
N GLU A 262 4.80 6.26 8.93
CA GLU A 262 4.57 6.25 10.38
C GLU A 262 3.53 5.17 10.74
N ASN A 263 3.97 3.91 10.74
CA ASN A 263 3.13 2.77 11.08
C ASN A 263 2.97 2.55 12.60
N CYS A 264 3.68 3.30 13.44
CA CYS A 264 3.53 3.22 14.91
C CYS A 264 2.13 3.66 15.36
N THR A 265 1.59 2.99 16.36
CA THR A 265 0.48 3.50 17.18
C THR A 265 0.96 4.65 18.07
N ASN A 266 0.04 5.46 18.61
CA ASN A 266 0.39 6.56 19.54
C ASN A 266 1.27 6.10 20.71
N ALA A 267 1.07 4.88 21.19
CA ALA A 267 1.84 4.29 22.30
C ALA A 267 3.28 3.90 21.91
N GLU A 268 3.54 3.67 20.62
CA GLU A 268 4.83 3.18 20.13
C GLU A 268 5.77 4.29 19.66
N ILE A 269 5.26 5.50 19.41
CA ILE A 269 6.02 6.60 18.81
C ILE A 269 7.27 6.95 19.64
N LEU A 270 7.13 7.08 20.97
CA LEU A 270 8.28 7.40 21.83
C LEU A 270 9.33 6.27 21.84
N ASN A 271 8.90 5.01 21.81
CA ASN A 271 9.80 3.88 21.72
C ASN A 271 10.52 3.84 20.36
N SER A 272 9.81 4.18 19.28
CA SER A 272 10.38 4.30 17.93
C SER A 272 11.46 5.38 17.88
N LEU A 273 11.20 6.57 18.43
CA LEU A 273 12.18 7.64 18.53
C LEU A 273 13.43 7.21 19.31
N GLN A 274 13.25 6.46 20.40
CA GLN A 274 14.33 6.00 21.26
C GLN A 274 15.20 4.91 20.61
N HIS A 275 14.60 3.99 19.86
CA HIS A 275 15.27 2.77 19.43
C HIS A 275 15.50 2.66 17.92
N VAL A 276 14.72 3.35 17.10
CA VAL A 276 14.73 3.18 15.63
C VAL A 276 15.29 4.41 14.93
N ARG A 277 14.57 5.53 14.96
CA ARG A 277 15.01 6.79 14.35
C ARG A 277 14.39 7.98 15.09
N PRO A 278 15.18 8.88 15.71
CA PRO A 278 16.65 8.97 15.65
C PRO A 278 17.42 7.77 16.22
N GLY A 279 16.80 7.00 17.11
CA GLY A 279 17.46 5.84 17.72
C GLY A 279 18.53 6.27 18.74
N GLY A 280 19.44 5.36 19.07
CA GLY A 280 20.58 5.67 19.96
C GLY A 280 20.18 6.10 21.39
N GLY A 281 18.98 5.77 21.84
CA GLY A 281 18.45 6.20 23.14
C GLY A 281 17.86 7.61 23.13
N PHE A 282 17.63 8.22 21.96
CA PHE A 282 17.07 9.56 21.82
C PHE A 282 15.73 9.70 22.53
N LYS A 283 15.59 10.76 23.34
CA LYS A 283 14.34 11.12 24.00
C LYS A 283 14.07 12.59 23.72
N PRO A 284 12.97 12.93 23.03
CA PRO A 284 12.64 14.32 22.75
C PRO A 284 12.45 15.07 24.07
N ASN A 285 13.08 16.24 24.19
CA ASN A 285 12.89 17.16 25.33
C ASN A 285 11.71 18.13 25.11
N PHE A 286 10.86 17.82 24.14
CA PHE A 286 9.71 18.61 23.72
C PHE A 286 8.47 17.74 23.59
N THR A 287 7.30 18.37 23.53
CA THR A 287 6.03 17.66 23.55
C THR A 287 5.75 16.99 22.21
N ILE A 288 5.48 15.68 22.26
CA ILE A 288 4.93 14.90 21.15
C ILE A 288 3.43 14.70 21.40
N PHE A 289 2.60 15.08 20.41
CA PHE A 289 1.16 14.89 20.44
C PHE A 289 0.73 13.53 19.89
N GLU A 290 -0.54 13.21 20.08
CA GLU A 290 -1.16 12.11 19.34
C GLU A 290 -1.13 12.37 17.84
N LYS A 291 -1.06 11.27 17.08
CA LYS A 291 -1.08 11.28 15.63
C LYS A 291 -2.33 11.99 15.12
N CYS A 292 -2.14 12.89 14.17
CA CYS A 292 -3.23 13.60 13.53
C CYS A 292 -3.01 13.77 12.02
N ASP A 293 -4.09 14.03 11.30
CA ASP A 293 -4.03 14.42 9.90
C ASP A 293 -3.65 15.90 9.79
N VAL A 294 -2.71 16.22 8.90
CA VAL A 294 -2.25 17.58 8.60
C VAL A 294 -2.81 18.10 7.28
N ASN A 295 -3.35 17.20 6.44
CA ASN A 295 -3.95 17.47 5.14
C ASN A 295 -5.30 16.75 4.93
N GLY A 296 -6.03 17.15 3.89
CA GLY A 296 -7.32 16.57 3.50
C GLY A 296 -8.50 16.90 4.43
N THR A 297 -9.62 16.20 4.25
CA THR A 297 -10.90 16.46 4.94
C THR A 297 -10.79 16.43 6.47
N ASN A 298 -9.92 15.59 7.01
CA ASN A 298 -9.73 15.41 8.45
C ASN A 298 -8.61 16.27 9.04
N THR A 299 -8.11 17.28 8.28
CA THR A 299 -7.01 18.13 8.72
C THR A 299 -7.26 18.68 10.13
N HIS A 300 -6.31 18.47 11.02
CA HIS A 300 -6.37 18.98 12.38
C HIS A 300 -6.47 20.52 12.37
N PRO A 301 -7.34 21.14 13.22
CA PRO A 301 -7.62 22.57 13.15
C PRO A 301 -6.40 23.50 13.22
N VAL A 302 -5.33 23.07 13.90
CA VAL A 302 -4.06 23.80 13.93
C VAL A 302 -3.44 23.90 12.53
N PHE A 303 -3.33 22.78 11.82
CA PHE A 303 -2.74 22.77 10.48
C PHE A 303 -3.64 23.47 9.46
N ALA A 304 -4.97 23.34 9.58
CA ALA A 304 -5.90 24.11 8.74
C ALA A 304 -5.69 25.63 8.92
N TYR A 305 -5.57 26.10 10.16
CA TYR A 305 -5.30 27.51 10.46
C TYR A 305 -3.92 27.97 9.96
N LEU A 306 -2.88 27.18 10.23
CA LEU A 306 -1.50 27.50 9.84
C LEU A 306 -1.34 27.56 8.32
N LYS A 307 -1.85 26.57 7.58
CA LYS A 307 -1.82 26.56 6.11
C LYS A 307 -2.63 27.69 5.50
N HIS A 308 -3.73 28.10 6.12
CA HIS A 308 -4.51 29.25 5.65
C HIS A 308 -3.72 30.57 5.82
N LYS A 309 -2.96 30.72 6.90
CA LYS A 309 -2.17 31.94 7.18
C LYS A 309 -0.82 31.97 6.49
N LEU A 310 -0.20 30.80 6.31
CA LEU A 310 1.12 30.59 5.70
C LEU A 310 0.99 29.50 4.63
N PRO A 311 0.44 29.84 3.44
CA PRO A 311 0.08 28.87 2.42
C PRO A 311 1.26 28.14 1.80
N TYR A 312 2.44 28.76 1.76
CA TYR A 312 3.65 28.21 1.16
C TYR A 312 4.84 28.39 2.09
N PRO A 313 5.82 27.48 2.07
CA PRO A 313 7.11 27.72 2.71
C PRO A 313 7.81 28.93 2.09
N ASP A 314 8.44 29.75 2.92
CA ASP A 314 9.16 30.94 2.47
C ASP A 314 10.42 30.59 1.64
N ASP A 315 11.04 29.45 1.92
CA ASP A 315 12.28 28.99 1.29
C ASP A 315 12.06 28.09 0.06
N ASP A 316 10.87 27.50 -0.10
CA ASP A 316 10.51 26.67 -1.26
C ASP A 316 9.01 26.81 -1.59
N PRO A 317 8.62 27.92 -2.26
CA PRO A 317 7.20 28.20 -2.54
C PRO A 317 6.63 27.35 -3.68
N SER A 318 7.48 26.64 -4.43
CA SER A 318 7.10 25.83 -5.59
C SER A 318 7.04 24.34 -5.32
N SER A 319 7.53 23.87 -4.16
CA SER A 319 7.50 22.46 -3.80
C SER A 319 6.08 21.91 -3.82
N LEU A 320 5.87 20.90 -4.66
CA LEU A 320 4.69 20.05 -4.64
C LEU A 320 5.15 18.62 -4.34
N MET A 321 4.26 17.80 -3.76
CA MET A 321 4.48 16.36 -3.76
C MET A 321 4.61 15.88 -5.21
N GLN A 322 5.82 15.43 -5.56
CA GLN A 322 6.19 15.15 -6.95
C GLN A 322 5.62 13.82 -7.46
N ASP A 323 5.30 12.88 -6.56
CA ASP A 323 4.76 11.57 -6.93
C ASP A 323 3.31 11.38 -6.44
N PRO A 324 2.32 11.31 -7.35
CA PRO A 324 0.93 11.08 -7.02
C PRO A 324 0.66 9.78 -6.25
N LYS A 325 1.54 8.78 -6.33
CA LYS A 325 1.36 7.48 -5.65
C LYS A 325 1.42 7.60 -4.12
N PHE A 326 2.04 8.65 -3.59
CA PHE A 326 2.12 8.90 -2.15
C PHE A 326 1.03 9.85 -1.62
N LEU A 327 0.13 10.33 -2.48
CA LEU A 327 -1.03 11.13 -2.07
C LEU A 327 -2.15 10.21 -1.56
N VAL A 328 -2.34 10.20 -0.24
CA VAL A 328 -3.30 9.31 0.43
C VAL A 328 -4.46 10.08 1.08
N TRP A 329 -4.51 11.40 0.88
CA TRP A 329 -5.54 12.28 1.41
C TRP A 329 -6.34 12.95 0.28
N SER A 330 -7.54 13.39 0.62
CA SER A 330 -8.43 14.13 -0.28
C SER A 330 -9.24 15.14 0.54
N PRO A 331 -9.55 16.34 0.00
CA PRO A 331 -9.01 16.87 -1.25
C PRO A 331 -7.52 17.25 -1.11
N VAL A 332 -6.78 17.20 -2.22
CA VAL A 332 -5.38 17.64 -2.30
C VAL A 332 -5.36 19.13 -2.66
N ASN A 333 -4.64 19.93 -1.89
CA ASN A 333 -4.51 21.37 -2.10
C ASN A 333 -3.04 21.77 -2.30
N ARG A 334 -2.79 22.82 -3.09
CA ARG A 334 -1.43 23.36 -3.28
C ARG A 334 -0.77 23.89 -2.00
N THR A 335 -1.57 24.18 -0.98
CA THR A 335 -1.10 24.71 0.31
C THR A 335 -0.85 23.63 1.35
N ASP A 336 -1.09 22.36 0.99
CA ASP A 336 -0.89 21.22 1.88
C ASP A 336 0.56 21.14 2.37
N VAL A 337 0.75 20.52 3.54
CA VAL A 337 2.08 20.11 3.98
C VAL A 337 2.57 19.07 2.98
N ALA A 338 3.71 19.31 2.35
CA ALA A 338 4.23 18.48 1.29
C ALA A 338 5.08 17.31 1.83
N TRP A 339 5.74 17.46 2.99
CA TRP A 339 6.53 16.37 3.59
C TRP A 339 6.80 16.53 5.09
N ASN A 340 7.46 15.52 5.67
CA ASN A 340 7.97 15.55 7.04
C ASN A 340 8.94 16.72 7.27
N PHE A 341 8.91 17.26 8.49
CA PHE A 341 9.77 18.36 8.95
C PHE A 341 9.57 19.68 8.21
N GLU A 342 8.40 19.89 7.59
CA GLU A 342 7.91 21.25 7.44
C GLU A 342 7.57 21.86 8.79
N LYS A 343 8.00 23.10 9.00
CA LYS A 343 7.93 23.78 10.29
C LYS A 343 7.15 25.07 10.19
N PHE A 344 6.36 25.35 11.21
CA PHE A 344 5.68 26.62 11.39
C PHE A 344 6.21 27.30 12.65
N LEU A 345 6.83 28.47 12.47
CA LEU A 345 7.21 29.35 13.57
C LEU A 345 6.04 30.28 13.89
N ILE A 346 5.69 30.37 15.16
CA ILE A 346 4.51 31.09 15.67
C ILE A 346 4.97 32.05 16.78
N ALA A 347 4.53 33.30 16.70
CA ALA A 347 4.77 34.32 17.71
C ALA A 347 4.01 34.00 19.03
N PRO A 348 4.36 34.62 20.17
CA PRO A 348 3.77 34.29 21.48
C PRO A 348 2.26 34.51 21.53
N GLU A 349 1.77 35.46 20.75
CA GLU A 349 0.36 35.80 20.61
C GLU A 349 -0.41 34.75 19.78
N GLY A 350 0.23 33.64 19.39
CA GLY A 350 -0.36 32.58 18.58
C GLY A 350 -0.54 32.96 17.12
N GLU A 351 0.08 34.07 16.68
CA GLU A 351 0.07 34.50 15.29
C GLU A 351 1.16 33.75 14.51
N PRO A 352 0.82 33.11 13.38
CA PRO A 352 1.81 32.44 12.53
C PRO A 352 2.80 33.46 11.97
N PHE A 353 4.10 33.20 12.12
CA PHE A 353 5.16 34.11 11.71
C PHE A 353 5.80 33.68 10.39
N LYS A 354 6.18 32.40 10.26
CA LYS A 354 6.88 31.90 9.07
C LYS A 354 6.75 30.38 8.90
N ARG A 355 6.72 29.90 7.65
CA ARG A 355 6.68 28.47 7.31
C ARG A 355 7.97 28.10 6.59
N TYR A 356 8.55 26.97 6.96
CA TYR A 356 9.81 26.47 6.41
C TYR A 356 9.59 25.09 5.77
N SER A 357 10.25 24.86 4.64
CA SER A 357 10.16 23.61 3.90
C SER A 357 10.92 22.49 4.63
N LYS A 358 10.72 21.26 4.17
CA LYS A 358 11.47 20.08 4.64
C LYS A 358 13.00 20.21 4.43
N ASN A 359 13.42 21.01 3.46
CA ASN A 359 14.82 21.16 3.08
C ASN A 359 15.53 22.20 3.96
N PHE A 360 14.78 23.08 4.61
CA PHE A 360 15.33 24.10 5.50
C PHE A 360 15.92 23.46 6.77
N PRO A 361 17.24 23.59 7.04
CA PRO A 361 17.84 23.10 8.27
C PRO A 361 17.15 23.71 9.48
N THR A 362 16.79 22.89 10.46
CA THR A 362 16.05 23.36 11.64
C THR A 362 16.86 24.39 12.41
N ILE A 363 18.16 24.15 12.58
CA ILE A 363 19.04 25.03 13.37
C ILE A 363 19.09 26.46 12.80
N ASP A 364 18.93 26.62 11.49
CA ASP A 364 18.94 27.91 10.79
C ASP A 364 17.67 28.74 11.03
N MET A 365 16.68 28.20 11.75
CA MET A 365 15.53 28.98 12.23
C MET A 365 15.91 29.92 13.38
N GLU A 366 17.06 29.70 14.02
CA GLU A 366 17.51 30.45 15.20
C GLU A 366 17.46 31.99 15.05
N PRO A 367 17.90 32.60 13.94
CA PRO A 367 17.82 34.06 13.77
C PRO A 367 16.39 34.61 13.84
N ASP A 368 15.43 33.90 13.24
CA ASP A 368 14.01 34.26 13.26
C ASP A 368 13.40 34.05 14.67
N ILE A 369 13.83 33.01 15.39
CA ILE A 369 13.49 32.80 16.80
C ILE A 369 13.99 33.97 17.65
N GLN A 370 15.27 34.34 17.52
CA GLN A 370 15.87 35.45 18.26
C GLN A 370 15.17 36.77 17.96
N ARG A 371 14.77 37.00 16.70
CA ARG A 371 14.01 38.19 16.31
C ARG A 371 12.69 38.28 17.06
N LEU A 372 11.88 37.22 17.05
CA LEU A 372 10.62 37.19 17.80
C LEU A 372 10.82 37.31 19.31
N LEU A 373 11.88 36.73 19.85
CA LEU A 373 12.25 36.85 21.26
C LEU A 373 12.71 38.26 21.66
N ARG A 374 13.12 39.11 20.72
CA ARG A 374 13.45 40.53 20.98
C ARG A 374 12.21 41.40 20.96
N LEU A 375 11.28 41.15 20.03
CA LEU A 375 10.03 41.91 19.90
C LEU A 375 9.12 41.79 21.12
N THR A 376 9.28 40.73 21.91
CA THR A 376 8.48 40.44 23.11
C THR A 376 9.09 40.96 24.42
N LYS A 377 10.24 41.65 24.34
CA LYS A 377 10.86 42.37 25.46
C LYS A 377 10.49 43.87 25.50
N ALA A 378 9.87 44.38 24.44
CA ALA A 378 9.25 45.71 24.38
C ALA A 378 7.77 45.58 24.72
#